data_AF-A0A5C8HNH4-F1
#
_entry.id   AF-A0A5C8HNH4-F1
#
_cell.length_a   1.000
_cell.length_b   1.000
_cell.length_c   1.000
_cell.angle_alpha   90.00
_cell.angle_beta   90.00
_cell.angle_gamma   90.00
#
_symmetry.space_group_name_H-M   'P 1'
#
loop_
_entity.id
_entity.type
_entity.pdbx_description
1 polymer ?
#
loop_
_entity_poly.entity_id
_entity_poly.type
_entity_poly.pdbx_seq_one_letter_code
_entity_poly.pdbx_strand_id
1 'polypeptide(L)'
;MLAHEDRALLPRTLWRPRPKTRAELHAFIHDILRHGGVPERDLRRLHIDGSIDGADIPSLSISTRDAAFRFAPEDDPETALEIPAATVTTGLLGRLSVVLERITVEKAPLSLIATATEVPLAWLEADGLVMGFDGVKTWRGRATVSVDTDLDKLAKAAREAANSSGEVTVTKLAVSGTSQSDRSADVRVAVGARKGFLAFSGAATAHVEIDESLTVRVSNLKITSRNPIVAIAARAFRRKIREAVEGEHTMAELVGPAIEVTDVRMRFGPSFSAEIAVRGTGVASA
;
A
#
# COMPACT_ATOMS: atom_id res chain seq x y z
N MET A 1 -10.49 -37.70 3.08
CA MET A 1 -9.89 -36.81 4.10
C MET A 1 -9.57 -35.52 3.39
N LEU A 2 -10.58 -34.66 3.21
CA LEU A 2 -10.54 -33.51 2.31
C LEU A 2 -10.02 -32.29 3.08
N ALA A 3 -9.14 -31.55 2.41
CA ALA A 3 -8.45 -30.37 2.91
C ALA A 3 -9.47 -29.27 3.29
N HIS A 4 -9.28 -28.70 4.48
CA HIS A 4 -9.94 -27.46 4.89
C HIS A 4 -9.31 -26.30 4.09
N GLU A 5 -10.02 -25.83 3.06
CA GLU A 5 -9.64 -24.62 2.33
C GLU A 5 -9.88 -23.37 3.17
N ASP A 6 -8.85 -22.51 3.24
CA ASP A 6 -8.88 -21.16 3.81
C ASP A 6 -9.97 -20.30 3.15
N ARG A 7 -11.14 -20.24 3.79
CA ARG A 7 -12.23 -19.32 3.43
C ARG A 7 -12.01 -17.97 4.11
N ALA A 8 -11.98 -16.91 3.32
CA ALA A 8 -11.80 -15.55 3.79
C ALA A 8 -12.90 -15.16 4.81
N LEU A 9 -12.47 -14.59 5.93
CA LEU A 9 -13.30 -14.22 7.08
C LEU A 9 -13.72 -12.74 6.94
N LEU A 10 -15.02 -12.43 6.87
CA LEU A 10 -15.51 -11.05 6.90
C LEU A 10 -16.74 -10.90 7.83
N PRO A 11 -16.87 -9.78 8.55
CA PRO A 11 -17.95 -9.57 9.52
C PRO A 11 -19.34 -9.49 8.86
N ARG A 12 -20.36 -10.01 9.55
CA ARG A 12 -21.78 -9.98 9.13
C ARG A 12 -22.31 -8.58 8.79
N THR A 13 -21.66 -7.52 9.26
CA THR A 13 -22.04 -6.12 9.02
C THR A 13 -21.88 -5.68 7.56
N LEU A 14 -21.11 -6.42 6.76
CA LEU A 14 -20.85 -6.15 5.33
C LEU A 14 -21.87 -6.77 4.36
N TRP A 15 -22.81 -7.58 4.85
CA TRP A 15 -23.80 -8.25 4.01
C TRP A 15 -24.84 -7.26 3.49
N ARG A 16 -24.98 -7.15 2.16
CA ARG A 16 -25.91 -6.23 1.48
C ARG A 16 -26.52 -6.89 0.25
N PRO A 17 -27.75 -6.56 -0.17
CA PRO A 17 -28.26 -7.01 -1.45
C PRO A 17 -27.29 -6.66 -2.59
N ARG A 18 -27.16 -7.55 -3.59
CA ARG A 18 -26.35 -7.29 -4.77
C ARG A 18 -26.83 -5.99 -5.43
N PRO A 19 -25.93 -5.04 -5.72
CA PRO A 19 -26.33 -3.83 -6.41
C PRO A 19 -26.89 -4.17 -7.79
N LYS A 20 -28.02 -3.57 -8.13
CA LYS A 20 -28.68 -3.68 -9.46
C LYS A 20 -28.72 -2.34 -10.18
N THR A 21 -28.46 -1.26 -9.46
CA THR A 21 -28.44 0.10 -9.98
C THR A 21 -27.12 0.78 -9.66
N ARG A 22 -26.80 1.85 -10.41
CA ARG A 22 -25.63 2.70 -10.13
C ARG A 22 -25.64 3.26 -8.70
N ALA A 23 -26.81 3.66 -8.20
CA ALA A 23 -26.94 4.20 -6.85
C ALA A 23 -26.63 3.14 -5.78
N GLU A 24 -27.12 1.91 -5.98
CA GLU A 24 -26.81 0.79 -5.09
C GLU A 24 -25.33 0.40 -5.15
N LEU A 25 -24.71 0.39 -6.35
CA LEU A 25 -23.28 0.12 -6.48
C LEU A 25 -22.45 1.18 -5.75
N HIS A 26 -22.80 2.44 -5.88
CA HIS A 26 -22.13 3.52 -5.14
C HIS A 26 -22.25 3.32 -3.63
N ALA A 27 -23.45 3.05 -3.11
CA ALA A 27 -23.66 2.79 -1.69
C ALA A 27 -22.86 1.56 -1.20
N PHE A 28 -22.79 0.51 -2.02
CA PHE A 28 -22.04 -0.70 -1.75
C PHE A 28 -20.52 -0.42 -1.63
N ILE A 29 -19.92 0.29 -2.59
CA ILE A 29 -18.50 0.66 -2.55
C ILE A 29 -18.21 1.59 -1.38
N HIS A 30 -19.10 2.56 -1.11
CA HIS A 30 -18.97 3.46 0.04
C HIS A 30 -18.96 2.68 1.37
N ASP A 31 -19.82 1.68 1.52
CA ASP A 31 -19.85 0.82 2.71
C ASP A 31 -18.59 -0.04 2.84
N ILE A 32 -18.07 -0.59 1.73
CA ILE A 32 -16.79 -1.34 1.74
C ILE A 32 -15.65 -0.44 2.24
N LEU A 33 -15.51 0.75 1.67
CA LEU A 33 -14.44 1.68 2.05
C LEU A 33 -14.57 2.14 3.51
N ARG A 34 -15.80 2.34 4.00
CA ARG A 34 -16.08 2.65 5.41
C ARG A 34 -15.60 1.54 6.35
N HIS A 35 -15.86 0.28 6.01
CA HIS A 35 -15.38 -0.86 6.79
C HIS A 35 -13.86 -1.06 6.67
N GLY A 36 -13.27 -0.70 5.53
CA GLY A 36 -11.81 -0.62 5.35
C GLY A 36 -11.14 0.54 6.11
N GLY A 37 -11.83 1.19 7.05
CA GLY A 37 -11.27 2.22 7.92
C GLY A 37 -11.22 3.63 7.34
N VAL A 38 -11.81 3.87 6.16
CA VAL A 38 -11.85 5.22 5.58
C VAL A 38 -12.85 6.08 6.37
N PRO A 39 -12.43 7.22 6.95
CA PRO A 39 -13.32 8.07 7.74
C PRO A 39 -14.48 8.63 6.91
N GLU A 40 -15.67 8.73 7.50
CA GLU A 40 -16.89 9.26 6.85
C GLU A 40 -16.70 10.64 6.19
N ARG A 41 -15.89 11.51 6.81
CA ARG A 41 -15.57 12.84 6.25
C ARG A 41 -14.78 12.75 4.93
N ASP A 42 -13.98 11.71 4.78
CA ASP A 42 -13.09 11.49 3.65
C ASP A 42 -13.84 10.71 2.54
N LEU A 43 -14.74 9.80 2.92
CA LEU A 43 -15.67 9.13 1.99
C LEU A 43 -16.53 10.12 1.21
N ARG A 44 -17.01 11.19 1.87
CA ARG A 44 -17.79 12.28 1.22
C ARG A 44 -17.02 13.05 0.16
N ARG A 45 -15.70 12.91 0.12
CA ARG A 45 -14.81 13.56 -0.86
C ARG A 45 -14.42 12.61 -1.99
N LEU A 46 -14.86 11.37 -1.94
CA LEU A 46 -14.67 10.42 -3.03
C LEU A 46 -15.73 10.66 -4.09
N HIS A 47 -15.28 10.72 -5.33
CA HIS A 47 -16.11 10.59 -6.49
C HIS A 47 -16.06 9.12 -6.94
N ILE A 48 -17.17 8.42 -6.75
CA ILE A 48 -17.34 7.03 -7.18
C ILE A 48 -18.30 7.04 -8.37
N ASP A 49 -17.81 6.58 -9.52
CA ASP A 49 -18.59 6.38 -10.72
C ASP A 49 -18.48 4.94 -11.19
N GLY A 50 -19.57 4.36 -11.66
CA GLY A 50 -19.57 2.99 -12.14
C GLY A 50 -20.90 2.58 -12.73
N SER A 51 -20.86 1.47 -13.46
CA SER A 51 -22.01 0.83 -14.08
C SER A 51 -22.07 -0.61 -13.63
N ILE A 52 -23.29 -1.14 -13.49
CA ILE A 52 -23.53 -2.57 -13.23
C ILE A 52 -24.45 -3.12 -14.30
N ASP A 53 -24.10 -4.31 -14.79
CA ASP A 53 -24.88 -5.07 -15.77
C ASP A 53 -24.98 -6.52 -15.31
N GLY A 54 -26.12 -6.89 -14.73
CA GLY A 54 -26.28 -8.20 -14.09
C GLY A 54 -25.28 -8.42 -12.96
N ALA A 55 -24.38 -9.40 -13.13
CA ALA A 55 -23.31 -9.70 -12.17
C ALA A 55 -22.00 -8.95 -12.46
N ASP A 56 -21.93 -8.27 -13.60
CA ASP A 56 -20.72 -7.63 -14.08
C ASP A 56 -20.70 -6.15 -13.71
N ILE A 57 -19.48 -5.62 -13.52
CA ILE A 57 -19.21 -4.21 -13.34
C ILE A 57 -18.33 -3.77 -14.52
N PRO A 58 -18.91 -3.32 -15.66
CA PRO A 58 -18.12 -2.96 -16.83
C PRO A 58 -17.03 -1.91 -16.54
N SER A 59 -17.33 -0.96 -15.66
CA SER A 59 -16.38 0.06 -15.22
C SER A 59 -16.65 0.54 -13.80
N LEU A 60 -15.58 0.79 -13.05
CA LEU A 60 -15.58 1.43 -11.74
C LEU A 60 -14.43 2.44 -11.67
N SER A 61 -14.77 3.68 -11.35
CA SER A 61 -13.82 4.76 -11.10
C SER A 61 -14.00 5.30 -9.70
N ILE A 62 -12.89 5.42 -8.97
CA ILE A 62 -12.84 6.02 -7.63
C ILE A 62 -11.79 7.12 -7.71
N SER A 63 -12.19 8.37 -7.47
CA SER A 63 -11.24 9.48 -7.49
C SER A 63 -11.44 10.43 -6.33
N THR A 64 -10.37 11.06 -5.89
CA THR A 64 -10.42 12.15 -4.92
C THR A 64 -9.22 13.06 -5.10
N ARG A 65 -9.40 14.35 -4.79
CA ARG A 65 -8.32 15.34 -4.84
C ARG A 65 -7.68 15.63 -3.48
N ASP A 66 -8.41 15.38 -2.39
CA ASP A 66 -7.98 15.70 -1.03
C ASP A 66 -8.71 14.77 -0.01
N ALA A 67 -8.12 13.61 0.30
CA ALA A 67 -8.68 12.69 1.30
C ALA A 67 -7.59 12.11 2.22
N ALA A 68 -7.84 12.08 3.52
CA ALA A 68 -6.91 11.50 4.49
C ALA A 68 -7.23 10.02 4.71
N PHE A 69 -6.51 9.14 4.00
CA PHE A 69 -6.64 7.69 4.20
C PHE A 69 -5.71 7.21 5.32
N ARG A 70 -6.29 6.69 6.41
CA ARG A 70 -5.53 5.84 7.32
C ARG A 70 -5.81 4.40 6.94
N PHE A 71 -4.82 3.74 6.37
CA PHE A 71 -4.83 2.28 6.30
C PHE A 71 -4.45 1.81 7.70
N ALA A 72 -5.45 1.39 8.49
CA ALA A 72 -5.13 0.65 9.70
C ALA A 72 -4.49 -0.68 9.25
N PRO A 73 -3.39 -1.13 9.89
CA PRO A 73 -2.98 -2.52 9.75
C PRO A 73 -4.18 -3.40 10.13
N GLU A 74 -4.37 -4.47 9.37
CA GLU A 74 -5.43 -5.45 9.56
C GLU A 74 -5.48 -5.84 11.05
N ASP A 75 -6.57 -5.48 11.74
CA ASP A 75 -6.82 -6.00 13.08
C ASP A 75 -7.04 -7.51 12.96
N ASP A 76 -6.39 -8.26 13.85
CA ASP A 76 -6.42 -9.72 14.03
C ASP A 76 -7.83 -10.30 13.74
N PRO A 77 -7.98 -11.36 12.92
CA PRO A 77 -9.29 -11.93 12.59
C PRO A 77 -10.00 -12.44 13.85
N GLU A 78 -10.83 -11.59 14.44
CA GLU A 78 -11.64 -11.93 15.61
C GLU A 78 -12.80 -12.85 15.17
N THR A 79 -12.73 -14.10 15.65
CA THR A 79 -13.80 -15.11 15.72
C THR A 79 -14.45 -15.54 14.40
N ALA A 80 -13.97 -16.67 13.86
CA ALA A 80 -14.60 -17.39 12.76
C ALA A 80 -16.03 -17.85 13.12
N LEU A 81 -17.01 -17.38 12.34
CA LEU A 81 -18.37 -17.91 12.30
C LEU A 81 -18.57 -18.63 10.98
N GLU A 82 -19.20 -19.81 11.04
CA GLU A 82 -19.55 -20.60 9.85
C GLU A 82 -20.37 -19.75 8.87
N ILE A 83 -19.85 -19.60 7.64
CA ILE A 83 -20.61 -18.98 6.54
C ILE A 83 -21.77 -19.93 6.22
N PRO A 84 -23.04 -19.49 6.33
CA PRO A 84 -24.18 -20.32 5.90
C PRO A 84 -24.02 -20.70 4.43
N ALA A 85 -24.67 -21.77 3.97
CA ALA A 85 -24.56 -22.24 2.58
C ALA A 85 -24.85 -21.10 1.58
N ALA A 86 -23.80 -20.47 1.07
CA ALA A 86 -23.86 -19.33 0.18
C ALA A 86 -23.77 -19.80 -1.27
N THR A 87 -24.61 -19.25 -2.13
CA THR A 87 -24.52 -19.43 -3.59
C THR A 87 -23.47 -18.46 -4.12
N VAL A 88 -22.55 -18.94 -4.95
CA VAL A 88 -21.55 -18.09 -5.59
C VAL A 88 -22.06 -17.71 -6.98
N THR A 89 -22.27 -16.42 -7.21
CA THR A 89 -22.51 -15.88 -8.56
C THR A 89 -21.24 -15.19 -9.05
N THR A 90 -20.70 -15.65 -10.17
CA THR A 90 -19.50 -15.04 -10.77
C THR A 90 -19.84 -13.84 -11.64
N GLY A 91 -18.91 -12.90 -11.73
CA GLY A 91 -19.00 -11.73 -12.61
C GLY A 91 -17.61 -11.20 -12.98
N LEU A 92 -17.57 -10.08 -13.68
CA LEU A 92 -16.33 -9.45 -14.16
C LEU A 92 -16.35 -7.93 -13.91
N LEU A 93 -15.27 -7.42 -13.32
CA LEU A 93 -14.94 -6.00 -13.30
C LEU A 93 -14.07 -5.69 -14.52
N GLY A 94 -14.69 -5.08 -15.54
CA GLY A 94 -14.04 -4.81 -16.82
C GLY A 94 -12.86 -3.84 -16.67
N ARG A 95 -13.08 -2.70 -16.02
CA ARG A 95 -12.04 -1.71 -15.73
C ARG A 95 -12.22 -1.09 -14.34
N LEU A 96 -11.15 -1.08 -13.56
CA LEU A 96 -11.00 -0.30 -12.34
C LEU A 96 -10.04 0.87 -12.60
N SER A 97 -10.40 2.06 -12.16
CA SER A 97 -9.50 3.21 -12.11
C SER A 97 -9.63 3.92 -10.76
N VAL A 98 -8.52 3.99 -10.04
CA VAL A 98 -8.41 4.64 -8.75
C VAL A 98 -7.41 5.78 -8.88
N VAL A 99 -7.84 7.02 -8.63
CA VAL A 99 -6.98 8.22 -8.70
C VAL A 99 -7.15 8.99 -7.41
N LEU A 100 -6.22 8.81 -6.48
CA LEU A 100 -6.23 9.49 -5.19
C LEU A 100 -5.08 10.48 -5.13
N GLU A 101 -5.40 11.76 -5.22
CA GLU A 101 -4.39 12.82 -5.07
C GLU A 101 -4.30 13.25 -3.60
N ARG A 102 -3.08 13.55 -3.15
CA ARG A 102 -2.80 14.13 -1.82
C ARG A 102 -3.38 13.32 -0.66
N ILE A 103 -3.30 12.01 -0.77
CA ILE A 103 -3.62 11.10 0.32
C ILE A 103 -2.57 11.16 1.41
N THR A 104 -2.93 10.91 2.66
CA THR A 104 -1.98 10.93 3.78
C THR A 104 -1.94 9.59 4.48
N VAL A 105 -0.95 8.76 4.19
CA VAL A 105 -0.74 7.46 4.86
C VAL A 105 0.34 7.62 5.93
N GLU A 106 0.04 7.27 7.18
CA GLU A 106 0.98 7.42 8.30
C GLU A 106 1.64 8.81 8.37
N LYS A 107 0.85 9.86 8.11
CA LYS A 107 1.26 11.29 8.03
C LYS A 107 2.08 11.67 6.79
N ALA A 108 2.48 10.73 5.94
CA ALA A 108 3.17 11.00 4.69
C ALA A 108 2.18 11.33 3.57
N PRO A 109 2.32 12.48 2.87
CA PRO A 109 1.47 12.79 1.73
C PRO A 109 1.93 12.01 0.50
N LEU A 110 1.00 11.36 -0.18
CA LEU A 110 1.24 10.57 -1.39
C LEU A 110 0.14 10.84 -2.41
N SER A 111 0.41 10.52 -3.66
CA SER A 111 -0.62 10.37 -4.69
C SER A 111 -0.59 8.94 -5.20
N LEU A 112 -1.76 8.34 -5.40
CA LEU A 112 -1.94 6.96 -5.83
C LEU A 112 -2.74 6.94 -7.13
N ILE A 113 -2.19 6.33 -8.17
CA ILE A 113 -2.96 5.95 -9.36
C ILE A 113 -2.91 4.44 -9.47
N ALA A 114 -4.07 3.79 -9.44
CA ALA A 114 -4.20 2.37 -9.68
C ALA A 114 -5.17 2.10 -10.81
N THR A 115 -4.80 1.26 -11.76
CA THR A 115 -5.72 0.78 -12.80
C THR A 115 -5.71 -0.72 -12.82
N ALA A 116 -6.85 -1.37 -12.99
CA ALA A 116 -6.94 -2.81 -13.22
C ALA A 116 -7.95 -3.11 -14.35
N THR A 117 -7.76 -4.21 -15.05
CA THR A 117 -8.68 -4.67 -16.11
C THR A 117 -8.98 -6.14 -15.96
N GLU A 118 -10.19 -6.54 -16.35
CA GLU A 118 -10.63 -7.94 -16.39
C GLU A 118 -10.49 -8.65 -15.03
N VAL A 119 -10.87 -7.97 -13.95
CA VAL A 119 -10.80 -8.51 -12.59
C VAL A 119 -12.04 -9.40 -12.36
N PRO A 120 -11.90 -10.72 -12.19
CA PRO A 120 -13.00 -11.61 -11.87
C PRO A 120 -13.62 -11.24 -10.52
N LEU A 121 -14.94 -11.35 -10.44
CA LEU A 121 -15.74 -11.07 -9.27
C LEU A 121 -16.45 -12.34 -8.82
N ALA A 122 -16.56 -12.52 -7.51
CA ALA A 122 -17.43 -13.51 -6.92
C ALA A 122 -18.38 -12.79 -5.94
N TRP A 123 -19.68 -12.94 -6.19
CA TRP A 123 -20.76 -12.51 -5.31
C TRP A 123 -21.16 -13.70 -4.44
N LEU A 124 -20.91 -13.62 -3.14
CA LEU A 124 -21.31 -14.66 -2.19
C LEU A 124 -22.71 -14.33 -1.66
N GLU A 125 -23.74 -15.00 -2.18
CA GLU A 125 -25.14 -14.75 -1.82
C GLU A 125 -25.66 -15.77 -0.78
N ALA A 126 -26.09 -15.31 0.41
CA ALA A 126 -26.85 -16.13 1.37
C ALA A 126 -28.03 -15.32 1.91
N ASP A 127 -29.21 -15.95 2.03
CA ASP A 127 -30.45 -15.32 2.50
C ASP A 127 -30.82 -14.00 1.76
N GLY A 128 -30.47 -13.88 0.47
CA GLY A 128 -30.72 -12.69 -0.34
C GLY A 128 -29.77 -11.51 -0.07
N LEU A 129 -28.78 -11.71 0.79
CA LEU A 129 -27.71 -10.78 1.09
C LEU A 129 -26.39 -11.27 0.48
N VAL A 130 -25.56 -10.33 0.07
CA VAL A 130 -24.29 -10.58 -0.61
C VAL A 130 -23.13 -10.09 0.24
N MET A 131 -22.16 -10.97 0.45
CA MET A 131 -20.82 -10.59 0.93
C MET A 131 -19.94 -10.35 -0.30
N GLY A 132 -19.20 -9.24 -0.24
CA GLY A 132 -18.44 -8.71 -1.36
C GLY A 132 -17.36 -9.63 -1.91
N PHE A 133 -16.80 -9.14 -3.01
CA PHE A 133 -15.55 -9.53 -3.65
C PHE A 133 -14.72 -10.49 -2.78
N ASP A 134 -14.80 -11.80 -3.01
CA ASP A 134 -13.58 -12.58 -2.91
C ASP A 134 -12.72 -11.94 -3.99
N GLY A 135 -11.81 -11.04 -3.59
CA GLY A 135 -10.79 -10.51 -4.46
C GLY A 135 -10.06 -11.74 -4.89
N VAL A 136 -10.48 -12.32 -6.02
CA VAL A 136 -10.21 -13.72 -6.32
C VAL A 136 -8.73 -13.85 -6.10
N LYS A 137 -8.34 -14.76 -5.20
CA LYS A 137 -6.93 -15.04 -4.85
C LYS A 137 -6.07 -15.27 -6.10
N THR A 138 -6.71 -15.33 -7.26
CA THR A 138 -6.19 -15.55 -8.58
C THR A 138 -7.00 -14.73 -9.61
N TRP A 139 -6.39 -13.78 -10.33
CA TRP A 139 -7.10 -13.05 -11.40
C TRP A 139 -6.22 -12.73 -12.60
N ARG A 140 -6.67 -13.03 -13.83
CA ARG A 140 -5.92 -12.64 -15.02
C ARG A 140 -6.23 -11.20 -15.37
N GLY A 141 -5.35 -10.30 -14.98
CA GLY A 141 -5.35 -8.95 -15.53
C GLY A 141 -4.08 -8.20 -15.19
N ARG A 142 -4.03 -6.93 -15.56
CA ARG A 142 -2.87 -6.07 -15.29
C ARG A 142 -3.28 -5.00 -14.34
N ALA A 143 -2.53 -4.84 -13.26
CA ALA A 143 -2.63 -3.66 -12.43
C ALA A 143 -1.34 -2.85 -12.50
N THR A 144 -1.49 -1.53 -12.58
CA THR A 144 -0.38 -0.60 -12.43
C THR A 144 -0.68 0.26 -11.22
N VAL A 145 0.23 0.29 -10.25
CA VAL A 145 0.16 1.17 -9.09
C VAL A 145 1.29 2.18 -9.19
N SER A 146 0.93 3.45 -9.36
CA SER A 146 1.87 4.58 -9.29
C SER A 146 1.72 5.31 -7.98
N VAL A 147 2.81 5.41 -7.23
CA VAL A 147 2.90 6.22 -6.00
C VAL A 147 3.84 7.38 -6.27
N ASP A 148 3.42 8.62 -5.99
CA ASP A 148 4.29 9.80 -6.01
C ASP A 148 4.28 10.49 -4.64
N THR A 149 5.45 10.87 -4.15
CA THR A 149 5.60 11.63 -2.91
C THR A 149 6.71 12.65 -3.01
N ASP A 150 6.44 13.84 -2.48
CA ASP A 150 7.42 14.91 -2.31
C ASP A 150 8.36 14.57 -1.15
N LEU A 151 9.66 14.47 -1.44
CA LEU A 151 10.65 14.02 -0.46
C LEU A 151 10.77 14.95 0.75
N ASP A 152 10.57 16.26 0.56
CA ASP A 152 10.63 17.24 1.66
C ASP A 152 9.41 17.09 2.57
N LYS A 153 8.23 16.86 1.99
CA LYS A 153 7.02 16.59 2.78
C LYS A 153 7.10 15.25 3.51
N LEU A 154 7.63 14.21 2.86
CA LEU A 154 7.89 12.92 3.49
C LEU A 154 8.89 13.07 4.67
N ALA A 155 9.99 13.79 4.46
CA ALA A 155 10.97 14.06 5.51
C ALA A 155 10.36 14.87 6.67
N LYS A 156 9.47 15.82 6.38
CA LYS A 156 8.73 16.57 7.40
C LYS A 156 7.83 15.64 8.23
N ALA A 157 7.05 14.78 7.57
CA ALA A 157 6.17 13.82 8.23
C ALA A 157 6.95 12.83 9.11
N ALA A 158 8.03 12.25 8.59
CA ALA A 158 8.91 11.34 9.33
C ALA A 158 9.55 12.02 10.55
N ARG A 159 9.94 13.30 10.42
CA ARG A 159 10.44 14.10 11.54
C ARG A 159 9.37 14.34 12.61
N GLU A 160 8.15 14.67 12.22
CA GLU A 160 7.02 14.87 13.14
C GLU A 160 6.67 13.57 13.88
N ALA A 161 6.70 12.43 13.17
CA ALA A 161 6.54 11.11 13.79
C ALA A 161 7.67 10.81 14.78
N ALA A 162 8.93 11.00 14.40
CA ALA A 162 10.08 10.77 15.28
C ALA A 162 10.03 11.62 16.55
N ASN A 163 9.62 12.89 16.44
CA ASN A 163 9.53 13.82 17.57
C ASN A 163 8.43 13.46 18.57
N SER A 164 7.43 12.67 18.18
CA SER A 164 6.38 12.21 19.09
C SER A 164 6.84 11.16 20.11
N SER A 165 8.03 10.57 19.92
CA SER A 165 8.63 9.57 20.82
C SER A 165 9.30 10.15 22.08
N GLY A 166 9.51 11.48 22.16
CA GLY A 166 9.83 12.19 23.39
C GLY A 166 11.30 12.21 23.86
N GLU A 167 12.19 11.32 23.41
CA GLU A 167 13.56 11.26 23.95
C GLU A 167 14.60 12.10 23.18
N VAL A 168 14.39 12.30 21.89
CA VAL A 168 15.32 12.99 20.99
C VAL A 168 14.51 13.86 20.03
N THR A 169 14.85 15.14 19.94
CA THR A 169 14.22 16.06 18.99
C THR A 169 15.00 16.04 17.68
N VAL A 170 14.42 15.46 16.63
CA VAL A 170 14.89 15.60 15.25
C VAL A 170 14.62 17.04 14.80
N THR A 171 15.68 17.83 14.69
CA THR A 171 15.63 19.25 14.29
C THR A 171 15.61 19.40 12.78
N LYS A 172 16.31 18.51 12.06
CA LYS A 172 16.40 18.50 10.60
C LYS A 172 16.31 17.07 10.08
N LEU A 173 15.50 16.85 9.06
CA LEU A 173 15.53 15.64 8.25
C LEU A 173 15.39 16.08 6.80
N ALA A 174 16.29 15.61 5.94
CA ALA A 174 16.24 15.88 4.52
C ALA A 174 16.55 14.57 3.78
N VAL A 175 15.75 14.27 2.77
CA VAL A 175 15.92 13.10 1.91
C VAL A 175 16.10 13.62 0.49
N SER A 176 17.08 13.09 -0.20
CA SER A 176 17.34 13.40 -1.61
C SER A 176 17.76 12.13 -2.32
N GLY A 177 17.39 11.97 -3.58
CA GLY A 177 17.83 10.84 -4.38
C GLY A 177 18.14 11.26 -5.80
N THR A 178 18.86 10.40 -6.50
CA THR A 178 19.13 10.57 -7.93
C THR A 178 19.03 9.21 -8.59
N SER A 179 18.09 9.07 -9.52
CA SER A 179 17.98 7.86 -10.34
C SER A 179 19.21 7.71 -11.23
N GLN A 180 19.77 6.50 -11.21
CA GLN A 180 20.79 6.07 -12.17
C GLN A 180 20.14 5.32 -13.34
N SER A 181 19.04 4.59 -13.06
CA SER A 181 18.14 4.00 -14.06
C SER A 181 16.69 4.04 -13.58
N ASP A 182 15.79 3.35 -14.29
CA ASP A 182 14.43 3.07 -13.85
C ASP A 182 14.34 2.01 -12.74
N ARG A 183 15.45 1.35 -12.38
CA ARG A 183 15.53 0.35 -11.31
C ARG A 183 16.62 0.61 -10.28
N SER A 184 17.44 1.64 -10.44
CA SER A 184 18.49 1.98 -9.49
C SER A 184 18.57 3.48 -9.18
N ALA A 185 18.92 3.79 -7.94
CA ALA A 185 19.05 5.16 -7.45
C ALA A 185 20.05 5.28 -6.31
N ASP A 186 20.73 6.42 -6.25
CA ASP A 186 21.50 6.81 -5.07
C ASP A 186 20.62 7.66 -4.15
N VAL A 187 20.52 7.26 -2.89
CA VAL A 187 19.72 7.94 -1.88
C VAL A 187 20.65 8.52 -0.81
N ARG A 188 20.36 9.76 -0.42
CA ARG A 188 21.04 10.47 0.67
C ARG A 188 20.02 10.98 1.67
N VAL A 189 20.26 10.66 2.93
CA VAL A 189 19.49 11.14 4.08
C VAL A 189 20.40 11.98 4.98
N ALA A 190 20.00 13.19 5.30
CA ALA A 190 20.70 14.05 6.26
C ALA A 190 19.80 14.28 7.47
N VAL A 191 20.35 14.06 8.67
CA VAL A 191 19.62 14.18 9.93
C VAL A 191 20.36 15.12 10.89
N GLY A 192 19.60 15.99 11.54
CA GLY A 192 20.00 16.78 12.69
C GLY A 192 19.08 16.44 13.85
N ALA A 193 19.66 16.19 15.01
CA ALA A 193 18.93 15.82 16.21
C ALA A 193 19.48 16.54 17.44
N ARG A 194 18.68 16.66 18.49
CA ARG A 194 19.05 17.31 19.75
C ARG A 194 18.48 16.52 20.92
N LYS A 195 19.29 16.36 21.98
CA LYS A 195 18.86 15.83 23.28
C LYS A 195 19.35 16.79 24.38
N GLY A 196 18.44 17.49 25.03
CA GLY A 196 18.79 18.56 25.99
C GLY A 196 19.62 19.66 25.33
N PHE A 197 20.87 19.85 25.77
CA PHE A 197 21.82 20.80 25.18
C PHE A 197 22.72 20.19 24.09
N LEU A 198 22.70 18.86 23.91
CA LEU A 198 23.56 18.17 22.96
C LEU A 198 22.93 18.16 21.57
N ALA A 199 23.66 18.71 20.59
CA ALA A 199 23.29 18.67 19.19
C ALA A 199 24.08 17.60 18.44
N PHE A 200 23.40 16.87 17.57
CA PHE A 200 23.93 15.78 16.78
C PHE A 200 23.57 16.01 15.31
N SER A 201 24.49 15.65 14.42
CA SER A 201 24.21 15.65 12.97
C SER A 201 24.87 14.45 12.33
N GLY A 202 24.18 13.88 11.35
CA GLY A 202 24.66 12.75 10.57
C GLY A 202 24.12 12.79 9.15
N ALA A 203 24.77 12.07 8.26
CA ALA A 203 24.28 11.81 6.92
C ALA A 203 24.52 10.34 6.58
N ALA A 204 23.53 9.73 5.95
CA ALA A 204 23.61 8.40 5.38
C ALA A 204 23.49 8.52 3.85
N THR A 205 24.28 7.74 3.12
CA THR A 205 24.10 7.52 1.68
C THR A 205 23.99 6.03 1.42
N ALA A 206 23.12 5.62 0.52
CA ALA A 206 22.93 4.24 0.10
C ALA A 206 22.63 4.19 -1.40
N HIS A 207 22.98 3.08 -2.03
CA HIS A 207 22.58 2.75 -3.39
C HIS A 207 21.44 1.73 -3.31
N VAL A 208 20.32 1.99 -3.97
CA VAL A 208 19.16 1.13 -4.01
C VAL A 208 19.01 0.62 -5.44
N GLU A 209 18.82 -0.68 -5.60
CA GLU A 209 18.66 -1.34 -6.89
C GLU A 209 17.55 -2.39 -6.82
N ILE A 210 16.76 -2.52 -7.88
CA ILE A 210 15.84 -3.64 -8.10
C ILE A 210 16.45 -4.53 -9.16
N ASP A 211 16.75 -5.77 -8.79
CA ASP A 211 17.32 -6.74 -9.72
C ASP A 211 16.26 -7.36 -10.66
N GLU A 212 16.69 -8.28 -11.51
CA GLU A 212 15.81 -8.98 -12.46
C GLU A 212 14.78 -9.88 -11.76
N SER A 213 15.07 -10.31 -10.53
CA SER A 213 14.17 -11.11 -9.69
C SER A 213 13.16 -10.25 -8.91
N LEU A 214 13.13 -8.94 -9.16
CA LEU A 214 12.30 -7.96 -8.44
C LEU A 214 12.60 -7.91 -6.94
N THR A 215 13.85 -8.17 -6.58
CA THR A 215 14.34 -8.04 -5.21
C THR A 215 14.94 -6.66 -5.02
N VAL A 216 14.57 -5.98 -3.93
CA VAL A 216 15.21 -4.71 -3.55
C VAL A 216 16.52 -5.00 -2.86
N ARG A 217 17.61 -4.49 -3.42
CA ARG A 217 18.94 -4.54 -2.82
C ARG A 217 19.38 -3.15 -2.41
N VAL A 218 19.77 -3.01 -1.15
CA VAL A 218 20.44 -1.80 -0.65
C VAL A 218 21.92 -2.09 -0.45
N SER A 219 22.78 -1.30 -1.09
CA SER A 219 24.22 -1.46 -1.04
C SER A 219 24.92 -0.12 -0.72
N ASN A 220 26.23 -0.19 -0.50
CA ASN A 220 27.08 0.99 -0.31
C ASN A 220 26.64 1.93 0.82
N LEU A 221 26.00 1.39 1.87
CA LEU A 221 25.56 2.18 3.02
C LEU A 221 26.77 2.81 3.73
N LYS A 222 26.88 4.14 3.60
CA LYS A 222 27.88 4.97 4.28
C LYS A 222 27.15 5.89 5.25
N ILE A 223 27.50 5.81 6.53
CA ILE A 223 26.99 6.70 7.57
C ILE A 223 28.14 7.57 8.04
N THR A 224 27.94 8.87 8.00
CA THR A 224 28.92 9.89 8.41
C THR A 224 28.31 10.76 9.49
N SER A 225 29.12 11.17 10.47
CA SER A 225 28.73 12.10 11.53
C SER A 225 29.91 13.02 11.82
N ARG A 226 29.63 14.31 12.03
CA ARG A 226 30.64 15.28 12.49
C ARG A 226 30.90 15.17 13.99
N ASN A 227 30.02 14.50 14.73
CA ASN A 227 30.21 14.20 16.14
C ASN A 227 30.86 12.81 16.29
N PRO A 228 32.06 12.69 16.87
CA PRO A 228 32.79 11.43 16.98
C PRO A 228 32.07 10.38 17.86
N ILE A 229 31.33 10.81 18.88
CA ILE A 229 30.51 9.91 19.72
C ILE A 229 29.38 9.31 18.90
N VAL A 230 28.71 10.13 18.08
CA VAL A 230 27.66 9.67 17.16
C VAL A 230 28.25 8.81 16.04
N ALA A 231 29.48 9.06 15.59
CA ALA A 231 30.14 8.21 14.61
C ALA A 231 30.41 6.80 15.16
N ILE A 232 30.76 6.69 16.45
CA ILE A 232 30.93 5.42 17.16
C ILE A 232 29.57 4.73 17.37
N ALA A 233 28.54 5.45 17.82
CA ALA A 233 27.20 4.92 17.96
C ALA A 233 26.62 4.49 16.59
N ALA A 234 26.86 5.27 15.53
CA ALA A 234 26.47 4.94 14.17
C ALA A 234 27.17 3.68 13.66
N ARG A 235 28.40 3.38 14.08
CA ARG A 235 29.05 2.08 13.79
C ARG A 235 28.33 0.92 14.47
N ALA A 236 27.87 1.09 15.72
CA ALA A 236 27.08 0.07 16.43
C ALA A 236 25.68 -0.12 15.82
N PHE A 237 25.01 0.99 15.48
CA PHE A 237 23.73 0.98 14.79
C PHE A 237 23.84 0.54 13.33
N ARG A 238 25.03 0.65 12.70
CA ARG A 238 25.26 0.17 11.34
C ARG A 238 24.87 -1.28 11.19
N ARG A 239 25.10 -2.11 12.21
CA ARG A 239 24.68 -3.53 12.19
C ARG A 239 23.16 -3.69 12.24
N LYS A 240 22.45 -2.91 13.07
CA LYS A 240 20.98 -2.93 13.11
C LYS A 240 20.32 -2.36 11.86
N ILE A 241 20.87 -1.26 11.33
CA ILE A 241 20.40 -0.68 10.06
C ILE A 241 20.71 -1.65 8.94
N ARG A 242 21.86 -2.32 8.98
CA ARG A 242 22.19 -3.41 8.08
C ARG A 242 21.19 -4.57 8.21
N GLU A 243 20.90 -5.05 9.40
CA GLU A 243 19.90 -6.11 9.63
C GLU A 243 18.48 -5.69 9.21
N ALA A 244 18.14 -4.39 9.27
CA ALA A 244 16.83 -3.86 8.90
C ALA A 244 16.71 -3.42 7.42
N VAL A 245 17.82 -3.33 6.69
CA VAL A 245 17.88 -2.75 5.33
C VAL A 245 18.66 -3.63 4.34
N GLU A 246 19.69 -4.35 4.81
CA GLU A 246 20.29 -5.48 4.10
C GLU A 246 19.47 -6.74 4.41
N GLY A 247 18.41 -6.91 3.63
CA GLY A 247 17.61 -8.13 3.51
C GLY A 247 17.10 -8.20 2.07
N GLU A 248 17.07 -9.40 1.50
CA GLU A 248 16.41 -9.61 0.20
C GLU A 248 14.91 -9.61 0.46
N HIS A 249 14.28 -8.45 0.29
CA HIS A 249 12.83 -8.35 0.30
C HIS A 249 12.35 -8.55 -1.14
N THR A 250 11.78 -9.71 -1.41
CA THR A 250 11.11 -9.92 -2.69
C THR A 250 9.85 -9.07 -2.72
N MET A 251 9.62 -8.36 -3.81
CA MET A 251 8.40 -7.54 -3.96
C MET A 251 7.13 -8.39 -3.79
N ALA A 252 7.19 -9.68 -4.09
CA ALA A 252 6.13 -10.66 -3.87
C ALA A 252 5.70 -10.78 -2.39
N GLU A 253 6.63 -10.69 -1.43
CA GLU A 253 6.32 -10.71 0.00
C GLU A 253 5.50 -9.48 0.44
N LEU A 254 5.62 -8.37 -0.29
CA LEU A 254 4.95 -7.11 0.03
C LEU A 254 3.53 -6.99 -0.56
N VAL A 255 3.23 -7.70 -1.65
CA VAL A 255 1.90 -7.69 -2.30
C VAL A 255 1.02 -8.90 -1.95
N GLY A 256 1.59 -9.94 -1.33
CA GLY A 256 0.87 -11.15 -0.90
C GLY A 256 0.82 -12.25 -1.96
N PRO A 257 0.43 -13.48 -1.58
CA PRO A 257 0.63 -14.70 -2.38
C PRO A 257 -0.23 -14.79 -3.65
N ALA A 258 -1.26 -13.94 -3.79
CA ALA A 258 -2.22 -13.92 -4.89
C ALA A 258 -1.78 -13.05 -6.10
N ILE A 259 -0.70 -12.29 -5.93
CA ILE A 259 -0.30 -11.23 -6.85
C ILE A 259 1.15 -11.49 -7.31
N GLU A 260 1.32 -11.71 -8.61
CA GLU A 260 2.62 -11.77 -9.26
C GLU A 260 3.04 -10.35 -9.64
N VAL A 261 4.14 -9.86 -9.08
CA VAL A 261 4.77 -8.62 -9.55
C VAL A 261 5.51 -8.94 -10.84
N THR A 262 5.27 -8.15 -11.89
CA THR A 262 5.81 -8.38 -13.24
C THR A 262 6.82 -7.33 -13.67
N ASP A 263 6.69 -6.09 -13.18
CA ASP A 263 7.66 -5.03 -13.40
C ASP A 263 7.59 -4.05 -12.24
N VAL A 264 8.73 -3.46 -11.89
CA VAL A 264 8.81 -2.36 -10.93
C VAL A 264 9.77 -1.32 -11.47
N ARG A 265 9.33 -0.06 -11.46
CA ARG A 265 10.13 1.09 -11.85
C ARG A 265 10.13 2.12 -10.75
N MET A 266 11.25 2.78 -10.56
CA MET A 266 11.41 3.86 -9.62
C MET A 266 12.06 5.07 -10.28
N ARG A 267 11.69 6.25 -9.80
CA ARG A 267 12.32 7.50 -10.18
C ARG A 267 12.53 8.36 -8.95
N PHE A 268 13.76 8.85 -8.80
CA PHE A 268 14.13 9.82 -7.78
C PHE A 268 14.52 11.15 -8.44
N GLY A 269 13.97 12.21 -7.89
CA GLY A 269 14.30 13.60 -8.18
C GLY A 269 13.85 14.49 -7.02
N PRO A 270 13.17 15.62 -7.28
CA PRO A 270 12.48 16.38 -6.23
C PRO A 270 11.36 15.59 -5.54
N SER A 271 10.75 14.65 -6.27
CA SER A 271 9.82 13.64 -5.74
C SER A 271 10.39 12.23 -5.91
N PHE A 272 9.82 11.30 -5.17
CA PHE A 272 9.97 9.88 -5.41
C PHE A 272 8.71 9.37 -6.09
N SER A 273 8.87 8.65 -7.21
CA SER A 273 7.78 7.92 -7.84
C SER A 273 8.12 6.44 -8.00
N ALA A 274 7.19 5.56 -7.70
CA ALA A 274 7.28 4.13 -7.98
C ALA A 274 6.10 3.68 -8.83
N GLU A 275 6.36 2.86 -9.84
CA GLU A 275 5.35 2.20 -10.67
C GLU A 275 5.51 0.68 -10.52
N ILE A 276 4.44 0.00 -10.11
CA ILE A 276 4.42 -1.44 -9.89
C ILE A 276 3.40 -2.04 -10.84
N ALA A 277 3.86 -2.88 -11.76
CA ALA A 277 3.00 -3.67 -12.64
C ALA A 277 2.81 -5.06 -12.06
N VAL A 278 1.57 -5.45 -11.83
CA VAL A 278 1.22 -6.76 -11.29
C VAL A 278 0.28 -7.53 -12.22
N ARG A 279 0.32 -8.84 -12.09
CA ARG A 279 -0.58 -9.79 -12.71
C ARG A 279 -1.10 -10.72 -11.61
N GLY A 280 -2.39 -11.03 -11.59
CA GLY A 280 -2.85 -12.14 -10.76
C GLY A 280 -2.60 -13.48 -11.47
N THR A 281 -2.14 -14.48 -10.72
CA THR A 281 -1.87 -15.81 -11.26
C THR A 281 -2.98 -16.77 -10.85
N GLY A 282 -3.65 -17.33 -11.86
CA GLY A 282 -4.65 -18.40 -11.79
C GLY A 282 -4.11 -19.69 -11.20
N VAL A 283 -4.40 -20.04 -9.95
CA VAL A 283 -4.48 -21.46 -9.55
C VAL A 283 -5.91 -21.73 -9.09
N ALA A 284 -6.72 -22.23 -10.01
CA ALA A 284 -7.96 -22.90 -9.64
C ALA A 284 -7.57 -24.15 -8.85
N SER A 285 -7.86 -24.20 -7.55
CA SER A 285 -8.01 -25.50 -6.89
C SER A 285 -9.24 -26.17 -7.49
N ALA A 286 -9.02 -27.36 -8.04
CA ALA A 286 -10.04 -28.23 -8.62
C ALA A 286 -10.85 -28.94 -7.52
#